data_AF-A0A6B8KEY4-F1
#
_entry.id   AF-A0A6B8KEY4-F1
#
_cell.length_a   1.000
_cell.length_b   1.000
_cell.length_c   1.000
_cell.angle_alpha   90.00
_cell.angle_beta   90.00
_cell.angle_gamma   90.00
#
_symmetry.space_group_name_H-M   'P 1'
#
loop_
_entity.id
_entity.type
_entity.pdbx_description
1 polymer ?
#
loop_
_entity_poly.entity_id
_entity_poly.type
_entity_poly.pdbx_seq_one_letter_code
_entity_poly.pdbx_strand_id
1 'polypeptide(L)'
;MSGVGIVNGMKEIAAAMLVAAPSRRRRRRRLIALFLDGLRARGEGASLVHVLWLFLASLAFVVVKGPHDALQLTALLALFASLMATSLFDAAYLIVPDRQIGVMLASAALFLTRFDGAEILAHIAAAAAAWGLLTLVSFAYERRTGRSGLGAGDAKLFGAAGLWLGPAGLPSCLLAAVASALVSAAIERKAGAPAAHEHVLPFGPHLALGLWLTLAFGPLDWI
;
A
#
# COMPACT_ATOMS: atom_id res chain seq x y z
N MET A 1 41.04 -8.74 -24.08
CA MET A 1 40.43 -7.80 -23.10
C MET A 1 39.02 -7.53 -23.62
N SER A 2 37.90 -7.70 -22.93
CA SER A 2 37.64 -7.88 -21.49
C SER A 2 36.18 -8.33 -21.25
N GLY A 3 35.81 -9.58 -21.53
CA GLY A 3 34.55 -10.17 -21.04
C GLY A 3 34.56 -10.41 -19.52
N VAL A 4 35.74 -10.61 -18.94
CA VAL A 4 35.97 -10.81 -17.50
C VAL A 4 35.77 -9.51 -16.70
N GLY A 5 36.01 -8.34 -17.31
CA GLY A 5 35.85 -7.03 -16.65
C GLY A 5 34.39 -6.65 -16.39
N ILE A 6 33.49 -7.00 -17.32
CA ILE A 6 32.05 -6.70 -17.18
C ILE A 6 31.42 -7.58 -16.10
N VAL A 7 31.78 -8.87 -16.06
CA VAL A 7 31.28 -9.81 -15.04
C VAL A 7 31.82 -9.47 -13.65
N ASN A 8 33.06 -9.01 -13.53
CA ASN A 8 33.60 -8.53 -12.25
C ASN A 8 32.93 -7.22 -11.81
N GLY A 9 32.67 -6.27 -12.72
CA GLY A 9 31.95 -5.03 -12.40
C GLY A 9 30.52 -5.28 -11.92
N MET A 10 29.81 -6.24 -12.51
CA MET A 10 28.46 -6.62 -12.05
C MET A 10 28.47 -7.26 -10.66
N LYS A 11 29.49 -8.07 -10.34
CA LYS A 11 29.66 -8.65 -9.00
C LYS A 11 30.02 -7.60 -7.95
N GLU A 12 30.83 -6.60 -8.29
CA GLU A 12 31.17 -5.49 -7.40
C GLU A 12 29.98 -4.56 -7.14
N ILE A 13 29.15 -4.29 -8.16
CA ILE A 13 27.91 -3.51 -7.99
C ILE A 13 26.90 -4.28 -7.14
N ALA A 14 26.71 -5.59 -7.40
CA ALA A 14 25.84 -6.43 -6.59
C ALA A 14 26.33 -6.54 -5.12
N ALA A 15 27.65 -6.64 -4.91
CA ALA A 15 28.26 -6.64 -3.58
C ALA A 15 28.10 -5.28 -2.88
N ALA A 16 28.27 -4.16 -3.58
CA ALA A 16 28.06 -2.82 -3.05
C ALA A 16 26.58 -2.56 -2.67
N MET A 17 25.64 -3.05 -3.48
CA MET A 17 24.19 -2.98 -3.18
C MET A 17 23.80 -3.86 -1.99
N LEU A 18 24.44 -5.03 -1.82
CA LEU A 18 24.23 -5.90 -0.66
C LEU A 18 24.83 -5.33 0.64
N VAL A 19 25.94 -4.60 0.56
CA VAL A 19 26.60 -3.94 1.70
C VAL A 19 25.86 -2.67 2.16
N ALA A 20 25.05 -2.05 1.30
CA ALA A 20 24.36 -0.80 1.58
C ALA A 20 22.98 -0.93 2.25
N ALA A 21 22.56 -2.14 2.67
CA ALA A 21 21.27 -2.30 3.34
C ALA A 21 21.26 -1.54 4.69
N PRO A 22 20.40 -0.51 4.87
CA PRO A 22 20.45 0.31 6.07
C PRO A 22 20.16 -0.51 7.33
N SER A 23 20.98 -0.29 8.37
CA SER A 23 20.81 -0.95 9.67
C SER A 23 19.39 -0.75 10.20
N ARG A 24 18.88 -1.71 11.00
CA ARG A 24 17.51 -1.65 11.56
C ARG A 24 17.22 -0.32 12.26
N ARG A 25 18.22 0.26 12.93
CA ARG A 25 18.12 1.57 13.59
C ARG A 25 17.95 2.73 12.58
N ARG A 26 18.72 2.74 11.49
CA ARG A 26 18.59 3.77 10.44
C ARG A 26 17.22 3.71 9.76
N ARG A 27 16.73 2.51 9.44
CA ARG A 27 15.38 2.33 8.88
C ARG A 27 14.30 2.87 9.80
N ARG A 28 14.31 2.48 11.07
CA ARG A 28 13.34 2.96 12.06
C ARG A 28 13.37 4.49 12.19
N ARG A 29 14.55 5.12 12.23
CA ARG A 29 14.67 6.58 12.30
C ARG A 29 14.06 7.27 11.08
N ARG A 30 14.33 6.76 9.87
CA ARG A 30 13.76 7.31 8.63
C ARG A 30 12.23 7.21 8.61
N LEU A 31 11.67 6.05 8.97
CA LEU A 31 10.23 5.85 9.01
C LEU A 31 9.55 6.78 10.03
N ILE A 32 10.15 6.95 11.22
CA ILE A 32 9.63 7.88 12.24
C ILE A 32 9.70 9.32 11.74
N ALA A 33 10.82 9.73 11.13
CA ALA A 33 10.97 11.07 10.57
C ALA A 33 9.89 11.33 9.51
N LEU A 34 9.73 10.42 8.55
CA LEU A 34 8.72 10.53 7.50
C LEU A 34 7.30 10.62 8.07
N PHE A 35 6.97 9.79 9.07
CA PHE A 35 5.67 9.84 9.73
C PHE A 35 5.43 11.20 10.41
N LEU A 36 6.40 11.71 11.16
CA LEU A 36 6.29 12.99 11.85
C LEU A 36 6.22 14.18 10.89
N ASP A 37 7.02 14.14 9.82
CA ASP A 37 7.02 15.16 8.78
C ASP A 37 5.70 15.13 8.00
N GLY A 38 5.16 13.95 7.72
CA GLY A 38 3.85 13.80 7.10
C GLY A 38 2.70 14.35 7.95
N LEU A 39 2.69 14.07 9.26
CA LEU A 39 1.70 14.66 10.17
C LEU A 39 1.77 16.19 10.22
N ARG A 40 2.96 16.76 9.98
CA ARG A 40 3.23 18.20 10.03
C ARG A 40 3.18 18.90 8.66
N ALA A 41 2.88 18.16 7.59
CA ALA A 41 2.94 18.64 6.21
C ALA A 41 4.31 19.25 5.83
N ARG A 42 5.42 18.59 6.22
CA ARG A 42 6.79 19.07 5.99
C ARG A 42 7.58 18.13 5.08
N GLY A 43 8.53 18.71 4.35
CA GLY A 43 9.53 17.97 3.57
C GLY A 43 8.93 16.93 2.64
N GLU A 44 9.56 15.75 2.58
CA GLU A 44 9.10 14.59 1.80
C GLU A 44 7.75 14.04 2.29
N GLY A 45 7.35 14.32 3.53
CA GLY A 45 6.07 13.87 4.08
C GLY A 45 4.87 14.72 3.67
N ALA A 46 5.08 15.91 3.10
CA ALA A 46 4.00 16.86 2.82
C ALA A 46 2.92 16.28 1.87
N SER A 47 3.30 15.43 0.92
CA SER A 47 2.36 14.78 0.01
C SER A 47 1.55 13.65 0.65
N LEU A 48 1.94 13.17 1.83
CA LEU A 48 1.25 12.11 2.57
C LEU A 48 0.37 12.65 3.70
N VAL A 49 0.30 13.97 3.88
CA VAL A 49 -0.43 14.59 5.00
C VAL A 49 -1.89 14.14 5.01
N HIS A 50 -2.60 14.23 3.88
CA HIS A 50 -4.01 13.81 3.82
C HIS A 50 -4.15 12.31 4.06
N VAL A 51 -3.22 11.50 3.56
CA VAL A 51 -3.23 10.04 3.78
C VAL A 51 -3.16 9.73 5.28
N LEU A 52 -2.18 10.30 5.99
CA LEU A 52 -2.00 10.04 7.42
C LEU A 52 -3.16 10.56 8.26
N TRP A 53 -3.65 11.77 7.98
CA TRP A 53 -4.77 12.35 8.72
C TRP A 53 -6.08 11.61 8.46
N LEU A 54 -6.35 11.18 7.22
CA LEU A 54 -7.53 10.37 6.91
C LEU A 54 -7.45 9.00 7.58
N PHE A 55 -6.28 8.34 7.61
CA PHE A 55 -6.09 7.12 8.39
C PHE A 55 -6.42 7.33 9.87
N LEU A 56 -5.85 8.35 10.51
CA LEU A 56 -6.05 8.59 11.94
C LEU A 56 -7.50 8.98 12.27
N ALA A 57 -8.12 9.85 11.46
CA ALA A 57 -9.50 10.28 11.65
C ALA A 57 -10.48 9.11 11.49
N SER A 58 -10.30 8.29 10.45
CA SER A 58 -11.14 7.11 10.23
C SER A 58 -10.88 6.00 11.26
N LEU A 59 -9.65 5.86 11.78
CA LEU A 59 -9.40 4.97 12.92
C LEU A 59 -10.19 5.41 14.16
N ALA A 60 -10.16 6.70 14.48
CA ALA A 60 -10.95 7.23 15.60
C ALA A 60 -12.45 6.95 15.39
N PHE A 61 -12.95 7.13 14.17
CA PHE A 61 -14.32 6.77 13.81
C PHE A 61 -14.62 5.28 14.04
N VAL A 62 -13.78 4.37 13.53
CA VAL A 62 -13.94 2.92 13.70
C VAL A 62 -13.87 2.49 15.16
N VAL A 63 -13.01 3.09 15.98
CA VAL A 63 -12.94 2.77 17.42
C VAL A 63 -14.21 3.22 18.16
N VAL A 64 -14.82 4.34 17.75
CA VAL A 64 -16.02 4.88 18.40
C VAL A 64 -17.32 4.23 17.89
N LYS A 65 -17.40 3.89 16.60
CA LYS A 65 -18.62 3.43 15.92
C LYS A 65 -18.57 2.00 15.41
N GLY A 66 -17.39 1.39 15.39
CA GLY A 66 -17.17 0.05 14.87
C GLY A 66 -17.65 -1.06 15.81
N PRO A 67 -17.31 -2.31 15.49
CA PRO A 67 -17.73 -3.45 16.29
C PRO A 67 -17.11 -3.39 17.70
N HIS A 68 -17.93 -3.64 18.72
CA HIS A 68 -17.46 -3.81 20.10
C HIS A 68 -17.02 -5.25 20.40
N ASP A 69 -17.19 -6.17 19.45
CA ASP A 69 -16.64 -7.51 19.53
C ASP A 69 -15.10 -7.47 19.50
N ALA A 70 -14.47 -8.09 20.49
CA ALA A 70 -13.03 -8.05 20.69
C ALA A 70 -12.26 -8.70 19.53
N LEU A 71 -12.80 -9.77 18.93
CA LEU A 71 -12.15 -10.47 17.83
C LEU A 71 -12.13 -9.59 16.57
N GLN A 72 -13.27 -8.99 16.22
CA GLN A 72 -13.38 -8.09 15.07
C GLN A 72 -12.57 -6.82 15.26
N LEU A 73 -12.57 -6.23 16.45
CA LEU A 73 -11.73 -5.07 16.76
C LEU A 73 -10.24 -5.42 16.63
N THR A 74 -9.82 -6.59 17.11
CA THR A 74 -8.43 -7.06 16.97
C THR A 74 -8.04 -7.20 15.50
N ALA A 75 -8.92 -7.78 14.68
CA ALA A 75 -8.71 -7.92 13.24
C ALA A 75 -8.51 -6.55 12.57
N LEU A 76 -9.39 -5.58 12.88
CA LEU A 76 -9.34 -4.21 12.34
C LEU A 76 -8.09 -3.44 12.77
N LEU A 77 -7.69 -3.54 14.04
CA LEU A 77 -6.50 -2.87 14.55
C LEU A 77 -5.21 -3.48 13.96
N ALA A 78 -5.17 -4.81 13.80
CA ALA A 78 -4.06 -5.49 13.14
C ALA A 78 -3.94 -5.08 11.66
N LEU A 79 -5.08 -5.00 10.96
CA LEU A 79 -5.14 -4.47 9.60
C LEU A 79 -4.62 -3.03 9.55
N PHE A 80 -5.18 -2.12 10.37
CA PHE A 80 -4.77 -0.72 10.40
C PHE A 80 -3.26 -0.57 10.61
N ALA A 81 -2.70 -1.28 11.60
CA ALA A 81 -1.27 -1.24 11.88
C ALA A 81 -0.42 -1.73 10.71
N SER A 82 -0.86 -2.79 10.02
CA SER A 82 -0.18 -3.33 8.85
C SER A 82 -0.24 -2.41 7.63
N LEU A 83 -1.36 -1.72 7.41
CA LEU A 83 -1.54 -0.72 6.35
C LEU A 83 -0.69 0.53 6.59
N MET A 84 -0.69 1.04 7.82
CA MET A 84 0.14 2.18 8.20
C MET A 84 1.62 1.86 8.03
N ALA A 85 2.05 0.67 8.49
CA ALA A 85 3.43 0.22 8.28
C ALA A 85 3.75 0.09 6.78
N THR A 86 2.89 -0.55 6.00
CA THR A 86 3.06 -0.71 4.54
C THR A 86 3.17 0.65 3.84
N SER A 87 2.30 1.60 4.18
CA SER A 87 2.31 2.95 3.63
C SER A 87 3.64 3.66 3.89
N LEU A 88 4.15 3.62 5.12
CA LEU A 88 5.43 4.25 5.46
C LEU A 88 6.62 3.56 4.79
N PHE A 89 6.58 2.23 4.67
CA PHE A 89 7.64 1.48 3.98
C PHE A 89 7.65 1.74 2.48
N ASP A 90 6.48 1.79 1.85
CA ASP A 90 6.35 2.09 0.43
C ASP A 90 6.78 3.52 0.14
N ALA A 91 6.32 4.49 0.93
CA ALA A 91 6.75 5.88 0.78
C ALA A 91 8.26 6.10 0.98
N ALA A 92 8.89 5.37 1.90
CA ALA A 92 10.32 5.53 2.18
C ALA A 92 11.23 4.73 1.25
N TYR A 93 10.76 3.59 0.73
CA TYR A 93 11.61 2.58 0.08
C TYR A 93 11.02 1.96 -1.19
N LEU A 94 9.79 2.32 -1.60
CA LEU A 94 9.06 1.72 -2.73
C LEU A 94 8.94 0.19 -2.61
N ILE A 95 8.76 -0.29 -1.37
CA ILE A 95 8.65 -1.72 -1.06
C ILE A 95 7.45 -1.95 -0.15
N VAL A 96 6.57 -2.86 -0.59
CA VAL A 96 5.51 -3.45 0.23
C VAL A 96 6.08 -4.68 0.97
N PRO A 97 6.21 -4.67 2.30
CA PRO A 97 6.84 -5.77 3.03
C PRO A 97 5.92 -7.00 3.10
N ASP A 98 6.40 -8.17 2.67
CA ASP A 98 5.63 -9.43 2.70
C ASP A 98 5.10 -9.78 4.10
N ARG A 99 5.85 -9.42 5.15
CA ARG A 99 5.39 -9.60 6.54
C ARG A 99 4.07 -8.87 6.81
N GLN A 100 3.90 -7.66 6.26
CA GLN A 100 2.67 -6.89 6.47
C GLN A 100 1.52 -7.50 5.69
N ILE A 101 1.76 -7.96 4.46
CA ILE A 101 0.77 -8.75 3.71
C ILE A 101 0.34 -9.98 4.52
N GLY A 102 1.28 -10.74 5.10
CA GLY A 102 0.96 -11.87 5.96
C GLY A 102 0.09 -11.51 7.17
N VAL A 103 0.36 -10.37 7.82
CA VAL A 103 -0.50 -9.87 8.91
C VAL A 103 -1.91 -9.55 8.39
N MET A 104 -2.03 -8.87 7.24
CA MET A 104 -3.32 -8.54 6.62
C MET A 104 -4.15 -9.79 6.29
N LEU A 105 -3.51 -10.85 5.79
CA LEU A 105 -4.17 -12.13 5.49
C LEU A 105 -4.60 -12.85 6.77
N ALA A 106 -3.73 -12.86 7.79
CA ALA A 106 -4.04 -13.48 9.07
C ALA A 106 -5.19 -12.77 9.80
N SER A 107 -5.21 -11.44 9.81
CA SER A 107 -6.34 -10.69 10.38
C SER A 107 -7.59 -10.76 9.50
N ALA A 108 -7.47 -10.93 8.18
CA ALA A 108 -8.61 -11.21 7.31
C ALA A 108 -9.30 -12.53 7.70
N ALA A 109 -8.54 -13.57 8.04
CA ALA A 109 -9.11 -14.83 8.49
C ALA A 109 -9.99 -14.66 9.75
N LEU A 110 -9.59 -13.79 10.68
CA LEU A 110 -10.41 -13.45 11.86
C LEU A 110 -11.65 -12.65 11.46
N PHE A 111 -11.49 -11.64 10.61
CA PHE A 111 -12.58 -10.82 10.10
C PHE A 111 -13.64 -11.65 9.38
N LEU A 112 -13.22 -12.61 8.56
CA LEU A 112 -14.08 -13.44 7.72
C LEU A 112 -14.98 -14.40 8.52
N THR A 113 -14.69 -14.64 9.80
CA THR A 113 -15.53 -15.49 10.67
C THR A 113 -16.98 -14.99 10.85
N ARG A 114 -17.25 -13.73 10.48
CA ARG A 114 -18.59 -13.12 10.54
C ARG A 114 -19.48 -13.43 9.33
N PHE A 115 -18.91 -14.00 8.27
CA PHE A 115 -19.59 -14.26 7.01
C PHE A 115 -19.87 -15.76 6.85
N ASP A 116 -20.83 -16.09 5.98
CA ASP A 116 -21.08 -17.49 5.63
C ASP A 116 -20.07 -18.05 4.63
N GLY A 117 -20.16 -19.35 4.33
CA GLY A 117 -19.23 -20.01 3.42
C GLY A 117 -19.27 -19.47 1.98
N ALA A 118 -20.43 -19.03 1.49
CA ALA A 118 -20.56 -18.49 0.13
C ALA A 118 -19.93 -17.09 0.03
N GLU A 119 -20.14 -16.25 1.04
CA GLU A 119 -19.52 -14.93 1.16
C GLU A 119 -18.00 -15.03 1.32
N ILE A 120 -17.50 -15.97 2.13
CA ILE A 120 -16.06 -16.24 2.25
C ILE A 120 -15.46 -16.60 0.90
N LEU A 121 -16.12 -17.46 0.12
CA LEU A 121 -15.66 -17.80 -1.23
C LEU A 121 -15.66 -16.59 -2.17
N ALA A 122 -16.66 -15.70 -2.06
CA ALA A 122 -16.69 -14.45 -2.83
C ALA A 122 -15.51 -13.53 -2.48
N HIS A 123 -15.13 -13.44 -1.21
CA HIS A 123 -13.95 -12.67 -0.76
C HIS A 123 -12.64 -13.28 -1.26
N ILE A 124 -12.51 -14.61 -1.25
CA ILE A 124 -11.35 -15.31 -1.81
C ILE A 124 -11.25 -15.10 -3.33
N ALA A 125 -12.38 -15.20 -4.03
CA ALA A 125 -12.44 -14.92 -5.47
C ALA A 125 -12.08 -13.46 -5.78
N ALA A 126 -12.58 -12.52 -4.97
CA ALA A 126 -12.23 -11.10 -5.08
C ALA A 126 -10.73 -10.87 -4.87
N ALA A 127 -10.10 -11.54 -3.89
CA ALA A 127 -8.66 -11.46 -3.66
C ALA A 127 -7.85 -11.96 -4.85
N ALA A 128 -8.21 -13.12 -5.42
CA ALA A 128 -7.56 -13.67 -6.60
C ALA A 128 -7.74 -12.75 -7.83
N ALA A 129 -8.96 -12.25 -8.05
CA ALA A 129 -9.28 -11.34 -9.14
C ALA A 129 -8.52 -10.00 -9.01
N ALA A 130 -8.48 -9.42 -7.80
CA ALA A 130 -7.76 -8.18 -7.52
C ALA A 130 -6.26 -8.32 -7.80
N TRP A 131 -5.63 -9.34 -7.24
CA TRP A 131 -4.20 -9.61 -7.48
C TRP A 131 -3.92 -9.88 -8.96
N GLY A 132 -4.73 -10.73 -9.60
CA GLY A 132 -4.59 -11.07 -11.01
C GLY A 132 -4.75 -9.87 -11.93
N LEU A 133 -5.73 -9.01 -11.66
CA LEU A 133 -6.00 -7.80 -12.45
C LEU A 133 -4.80 -6.85 -12.44
N LEU A 134 -4.30 -6.46 -11.27
CA LEU A 134 -3.17 -5.52 -11.22
C LEU A 134 -1.87 -6.15 -11.75
N THR A 135 -1.66 -7.44 -11.51
CA THR A 135 -0.51 -8.16 -12.09
C THR A 135 -0.58 -8.17 -13.62
N LEU A 136 -1.75 -8.45 -14.18
CA LEU A 136 -1.95 -8.47 -15.63
C LEU A 136 -1.79 -7.08 -16.25
N VAL A 137 -2.33 -6.04 -15.61
CA VAL A 137 -2.17 -4.64 -16.05
C VAL A 137 -0.70 -4.24 -16.02
N SER A 138 0.02 -4.57 -14.94
CA SER A 138 1.46 -4.29 -14.82
C SER A 138 2.26 -4.99 -15.92
N PHE A 139 2.00 -6.29 -16.13
CA PHE A 139 2.64 -7.07 -17.19
C PHE A 139 2.35 -6.53 -18.60
N ALA A 140 1.10 -6.18 -18.88
CA ALA A 140 0.70 -5.61 -20.18
C ALA A 140 1.34 -4.23 -20.41
N TYR A 141 1.43 -3.41 -19.37
CA TYR A 141 2.09 -2.11 -19.42
C TYR A 141 3.59 -2.25 -19.68
N GLU A 142 4.26 -3.14 -18.96
CA GLU A 142 5.70 -3.39 -19.11
C GLU A 142 6.01 -3.92 -20.51
N ARG A 143 5.20 -4.84 -21.02
CA ARG A 143 5.36 -5.37 -22.38
C ARG A 143 5.19 -4.31 -23.47
N ARG A 144 4.34 -3.30 -23.26
CA ARG A 144 4.08 -2.22 -24.23
C ARG A 144 5.09 -1.09 -24.15
N THR A 145 5.54 -0.73 -22.95
CA THR A 145 6.36 0.46 -22.72
C THR A 145 7.85 0.14 -22.49
N GLY A 146 8.18 -1.13 -22.22
CA GLY A 146 9.52 -1.55 -21.81
C GLY A 146 9.93 -1.01 -20.44
N ARG A 147 8.99 -0.45 -19.67
CA ARG A 147 9.22 0.15 -18.36
C ARG A 147 8.44 -0.62 -17.30
N SER A 148 9.08 -0.88 -16.16
CA SER A 148 8.37 -1.40 -14.99
C SER A 148 7.22 -0.45 -14.64
N GLY A 149 6.00 -0.98 -14.63
CA GLY A 149 4.78 -0.23 -14.35
C GLY A 149 4.45 -0.23 -12.86
N LEU A 150 3.26 -0.73 -12.54
CA LEU A 150 2.80 -0.89 -11.16
C LEU A 150 3.66 -1.92 -10.42
N GLY A 151 4.06 -1.62 -9.17
CA GLY A 151 4.92 -2.50 -8.41
C GLY A 151 4.24 -3.84 -8.09
N ALA A 152 4.99 -4.95 -8.12
CA ALA A 152 4.48 -6.26 -7.70
C ALA A 152 3.96 -6.25 -6.25
N GLY A 153 4.46 -5.31 -5.43
CA GLY A 153 3.95 -5.04 -4.08
C GLY A 153 2.50 -4.54 -4.07
N ASP A 154 2.15 -3.63 -4.97
CA ASP A 154 0.80 -3.06 -5.07
C ASP A 154 -0.22 -4.13 -5.45
N ALA A 155 0.14 -5.04 -6.36
CA ALA A 155 -0.71 -6.17 -6.71
C ALA A 155 -0.99 -7.07 -5.49
N LYS A 156 0.02 -7.36 -4.66
CA LYS A 156 -0.15 -8.13 -3.41
C LYS A 156 -1.06 -7.40 -2.42
N LEU A 157 -0.86 -6.09 -2.27
CA LEU A 157 -1.68 -5.26 -1.39
C LEU A 157 -3.15 -5.24 -1.83
N PHE A 158 -3.41 -5.14 -3.14
CA PHE A 158 -4.78 -5.18 -3.67
C PHE A 158 -5.39 -6.59 -3.61
N GLY A 159 -4.58 -7.63 -3.77
CA GLY A 159 -5.01 -9.01 -3.51
C GLY A 159 -5.47 -9.19 -2.07
N ALA A 160 -4.68 -8.73 -1.10
CA ALA A 160 -5.09 -8.71 0.30
C ALA A 160 -6.36 -7.87 0.49
N ALA A 161 -6.51 -6.78 -0.27
CA ALA A 161 -7.72 -5.95 -0.22
C ALA A 161 -9.01 -6.69 -0.59
N GLY A 162 -8.94 -7.61 -1.55
CA GLY A 162 -10.10 -8.42 -1.93
C GLY A 162 -10.64 -9.30 -0.80
N LEU A 163 -9.78 -9.82 0.08
CA LEU A 163 -10.23 -10.58 1.26
C LEU A 163 -10.99 -9.72 2.27
N TRP A 164 -10.65 -8.44 2.38
CA TRP A 164 -11.29 -7.53 3.33
C TRP A 164 -12.58 -6.94 2.79
N LEU A 165 -12.57 -6.56 1.51
CA LEU A 165 -13.61 -5.76 0.90
C LEU A 165 -14.66 -6.56 0.13
N GLY A 166 -14.31 -7.80 -0.25
CA GLY A 166 -15.11 -8.57 -1.20
C GLY A 166 -15.19 -7.89 -2.58
N PRO A 167 -16.00 -8.43 -3.50
CA PRO A 167 -16.09 -7.92 -4.87
C PRO A 167 -16.67 -6.49 -4.94
N ALA A 168 -17.62 -6.16 -4.06
CA ALA A 168 -18.31 -4.86 -4.08
C ALA A 168 -17.40 -3.70 -3.63
N GLY A 169 -16.46 -3.92 -2.71
CA GLY A 169 -15.59 -2.85 -2.21
C GLY A 169 -14.36 -2.57 -3.06
N LEU A 170 -13.91 -3.50 -3.91
CA LEU A 170 -12.70 -3.32 -4.72
C LEU A 170 -12.72 -2.09 -5.64
N PRO A 171 -13.82 -1.77 -6.36
CA PRO A 171 -13.88 -0.58 -7.20
C PRO A 171 -13.76 0.71 -6.39
N SER A 172 -14.43 0.78 -5.23
CA SER A 172 -14.40 1.93 -4.33
C SER A 172 -12.99 2.15 -3.76
N CYS A 173 -12.31 1.05 -3.41
CA CYS A 173 -10.92 1.07 -2.96
C CYS A 173 -9.99 1.66 -4.01
N LEU A 174 -10.07 1.20 -5.27
CA LEU A 174 -9.26 1.75 -6.36
C LEU A 174 -9.58 3.22 -6.62
N LEU A 175 -10.86 3.59 -6.61
CA LEU A 175 -11.26 4.98 -6.84
C LEU A 175 -10.70 5.91 -5.76
N ALA A 176 -10.84 5.52 -4.48
CA ALA A 176 -10.29 6.26 -3.35
C ALA A 176 -8.76 6.33 -3.41
N ALA A 177 -8.09 5.24 -3.82
CA ALA A 177 -6.65 5.22 -4.00
C ALA A 177 -6.19 6.18 -5.10
N VAL A 178 -6.81 6.12 -6.28
CA VAL A 178 -6.49 7.01 -7.41
C VAL A 178 -6.76 8.47 -7.05
N ALA A 179 -7.91 8.78 -6.45
CA ALA A 179 -8.22 10.14 -6.00
C ALA A 179 -7.18 10.66 -5.01
N SER A 180 -6.80 9.85 -4.02
CA SER A 180 -5.77 10.21 -3.05
C SER A 180 -4.40 10.41 -3.69
N ALA A 181 -4.01 9.56 -4.65
CA ALA A 181 -2.76 9.69 -5.38
C ALA A 181 -2.71 10.96 -6.24
N LEU A 182 -3.83 11.34 -6.87
CA LEU A 182 -3.95 12.60 -7.61
C LEU A 182 -3.81 13.83 -6.71
N VAL A 183 -4.36 13.78 -5.48
CA VAL A 183 -4.16 14.84 -4.48
C VAL A 183 -2.68 14.96 -4.11
N SER A 184 -2.01 13.84 -3.81
CA SER A 184 -0.57 13.82 -3.52
C SER A 184 0.27 14.40 -4.66
N ALA A 185 0.00 13.95 -5.89
CA ALA A 185 0.68 14.46 -7.07
C ALA A 185 0.45 15.96 -7.29
N ALA A 186 -0.75 16.46 -7.00
CA ALA A 186 -1.05 17.89 -7.08
C ALA A 186 -0.29 18.71 -6.00
N ILE A 187 -0.15 18.16 -4.79
CA ILE A 187 0.64 18.77 -3.71
C ILE A 187 2.13 18.83 -4.11
N GLU A 188 2.69 17.73 -4.61
CA GLU A 188 4.11 17.67 -5.04
C GLU A 188 4.40 18.64 -6.18
N ARG A 189 3.50 18.71 -7.17
CA ARG A 189 3.62 19.67 -8.28
C ARG A 189 3.60 21.12 -7.79
N LYS A 190 2.73 21.46 -6.83
CA LYS A 190 2.69 22.81 -6.24
C LYS A 190 3.93 23.12 -5.42
N ALA A 191 4.56 22.11 -4.82
CA ALA A 191 5.80 22.24 -4.06
C ALA A 191 7.07 22.34 -4.95
N GLY A 192 6.91 22.34 -6.28
CA GLY A 192 8.03 22.48 -7.22
C GLY A 192 8.78 21.17 -7.48
N ALA A 193 8.18 20.00 -7.20
CA ALA A 193 8.78 18.72 -7.54
C ALA A 193 8.97 18.58 -9.07
N PRO A 194 10.02 17.87 -9.52
CA PRO A 194 10.22 17.54 -10.93
C PRO A 194 8.98 16.90 -11.55
N ALA A 195 8.83 17.02 -12.87
CA ALA A 195 7.71 16.43 -13.59
C ALA A 195 7.62 14.90 -13.33
N ALA A 196 6.40 14.36 -13.36
CA ALA A 196 6.08 12.96 -13.05
C ALA A 196 6.85 11.88 -13.86
N HIS A 197 7.62 12.28 -14.87
CA HIS A 197 8.44 11.37 -15.67
C HIS A 197 9.76 10.97 -14.99
N GLU A 198 10.22 11.72 -13.98
CA GLU A 198 11.47 11.46 -13.26
C GLU A 198 11.27 10.89 -11.86
N HIS A 199 10.06 11.01 -11.31
CA HIS A 199 9.74 10.61 -9.93
C HIS A 199 8.68 9.51 -9.91
N VAL A 200 9.02 8.37 -9.29
CA VAL A 200 8.07 7.27 -9.04
C VAL A 200 7.28 7.61 -7.77
N LEU A 201 5.99 7.89 -7.93
CA LEU A 201 5.09 8.13 -6.80
C LEU A 201 4.75 6.80 -6.10
N PRO A 202 4.96 6.68 -4.77
CA PRO A 202 4.57 5.48 -4.01
C PRO A 202 3.05 5.30 -4.06
N PHE A 203 2.57 4.24 -4.71
CA PHE A 203 1.12 3.97 -4.81
C PHE A 203 0.59 3.24 -3.57
N GLY A 204 1.44 2.52 -2.84
CA GLY A 204 1.08 1.74 -1.66
C GLY A 204 0.33 2.52 -0.58
N PRO A 205 0.73 3.75 -0.18
CA PRO A 205 -0.01 4.56 0.79
C PRO A 205 -1.44 4.86 0.37
N HIS A 206 -1.64 5.10 -0.92
CA HIS A 206 -2.94 5.48 -1.48
C HIS A 206 -3.86 4.27 -1.58
N LEU A 207 -3.32 3.14 -2.00
CA LEU A 207 -4.04 1.86 -2.04
C LEU A 207 -4.42 1.38 -0.64
N ALA A 208 -3.49 1.51 0.33
CA ALA A 208 -3.74 1.19 1.72
C ALA A 208 -4.85 2.08 2.32
N LEU A 209 -4.83 3.38 1.99
CA LEU A 209 -5.89 4.30 2.38
C LEU A 209 -7.23 3.94 1.75
N GLY A 210 -7.25 3.65 0.45
CA GLY A 210 -8.46 3.27 -0.27
C GLY A 210 -9.13 2.04 0.35
N LEU A 211 -8.34 1.04 0.73
CA LEU A 211 -8.84 -0.11 1.46
C LEU A 211 -9.45 0.29 2.80
N TRP A 212 -8.71 1.07 3.60
CA TRP A 212 -9.14 1.40 4.95
C TRP A 212 -10.42 2.25 4.95
N LEU A 213 -10.51 3.25 4.06
CA LEU A 213 -11.69 4.09 3.94
C LEU A 213 -12.91 3.30 3.46
N THR A 214 -12.73 2.42 2.46
CA THR A 214 -13.84 1.57 1.97
C THR A 214 -14.31 0.62 3.05
N LEU A 215 -13.41 0.09 3.88
CA LEU A 215 -13.78 -0.77 5.00
C LEU A 215 -14.48 0.01 6.12
N ALA A 216 -14.04 1.24 6.41
CA ALA A 216 -14.57 2.07 7.48
C ALA A 216 -15.94 2.68 7.17
N PHE A 217 -16.18 3.06 5.91
CA PHE A 217 -17.39 3.79 5.50
C PHE A 217 -18.30 2.99 4.56
N GLY A 218 -17.84 1.83 4.08
CA GLY A 218 -18.54 1.03 3.08
C GLY A 218 -18.11 1.35 1.65
N PRO A 219 -18.52 0.51 0.67
CA PRO A 219 -18.38 0.81 -0.74
C PRO A 219 -19.19 2.05 -1.12
N LEU A 220 -18.73 2.78 -2.12
CA LEU A 220 -19.48 3.85 -2.77
C LEU A 220 -20.59 3.20 -3.60
N ASP A 221 -21.76 3.09 -3.01
CA ASP A 221 -23.03 2.72 -3.63
C ASP A 221 -23.61 3.92 -4.40
N TRP A 222 -23.04 4.18 -5.59
CA TRP A 222 -23.61 5.14 -6.57
C TRP A 222 -24.49 4.47 -7.64
N ILE A 223 -25.14 3.35 -7.30
CA ILE A 223 -26.21 2.71 -8.10
C ILE A 223 -27.32 2.26 -7.15
#